data_AF-A0A2A4FCG9-F1
#
_entry.id   AF-A0A2A4FCG9-F1
#
_cell.length_a   1.000
_cell.length_b   1.000
_cell.length_c   1.000
_cell.angle_alpha   90.00
_cell.angle_beta   90.00
_cell.angle_gamma   90.00
#
_symmetry.space_group_name_H-M   'P 1'
#
loop_
_entity.id
_entity.type
_entity.pdbx_description
1 polymer ?
#
loop_
_entity_poly.entity_id
_entity_poly.type
_entity_poly.pdbx_seq_one_letter_code
_entity_poly.pdbx_strand_id
1 'polypeptide(L)'
;MKIAHFSDLHYSPGNLDEADRCFSYAVETAIARQADVAVISGDSTDHRLDAHSPALHALAKQVHRLAQAMPVLMLQGTFSHEPPGTLDNFALMGARHPVMIADRACQVALFDGEFRISRGSVFEVNEIPNSVECSPDAIFTCLPTLNKADLALRVGALAASTDLADSLAGFLSAAGRINTTAREAGVPTVGVSHGTVNGCETEHGVTMAGFDHEFSLDALFAAECSAFMLGHIHKCQTWEREGRVVGYPGSIGRFHYGELGDKGYLSWDVSASDAHAVLVPTPSREMVSVAFDGPPDTNELEALAAASAGKFVRIRWQIDEEHKQLVDRKAIEAMFSTAAGVKLEPRVLPVMRSRAEGISTAPSVEAKLTRWCELADVDAVPLVDRLQQLETGDPESLAQSILARLAGIDEPAGDQTGPPEVASVVSLTTTTTSGSDAPADAGEPSWLTDDLFAA
;
A
#
# COMPACT_ATOMS: atom_id res chain seq x y z
N MET A 1 -5.67 24.23 -25.00
CA MET A 1 -6.02 22.82 -25.28
C MET A 1 -6.78 22.26 -24.10
N LYS A 2 -7.84 21.51 -24.36
CA LYS A 2 -8.61 20.76 -23.36
C LYS A 2 -8.15 19.31 -23.33
N ILE A 3 -7.79 18.81 -22.15
CA ILE A 3 -7.32 17.43 -22.01
C ILE A 3 -8.17 16.71 -20.96
N ALA A 4 -8.65 15.51 -21.30
CA ALA A 4 -9.31 14.62 -20.37
C ALA A 4 -8.28 13.66 -19.77
N HIS A 5 -7.97 13.82 -18.48
CA HIS A 5 -6.96 13.04 -17.76
C HIS A 5 -7.64 12.01 -16.86
N PHE A 6 -7.51 10.75 -17.24
CA PHE A 6 -7.96 9.57 -16.51
C PHE A 6 -6.74 8.84 -15.92
N SER A 7 -6.95 8.15 -14.80
CA SER A 7 -5.93 7.27 -14.22
C SER A 7 -6.58 6.18 -13.38
N ASP A 8 -5.79 5.17 -13.01
CA ASP A 8 -6.15 4.17 -12.01
C ASP A 8 -7.55 3.60 -12.28
N LEU A 9 -7.72 3.03 -13.47
CA LEU A 9 -9.00 2.51 -13.95
C LEU A 9 -9.30 1.15 -13.35
N HIS A 10 -8.25 0.37 -13.05
CA HIS A 10 -8.31 -0.92 -12.35
C HIS A 10 -9.39 -1.88 -12.89
N TYR A 11 -9.45 -2.03 -14.21
CA TYR A 11 -10.36 -3.00 -14.82
C TYR A 11 -9.98 -4.41 -14.40
N SER A 12 -10.95 -5.14 -13.85
CA SER A 12 -10.84 -6.54 -13.47
C SER A 12 -12.21 -7.20 -13.44
N PRO A 13 -12.30 -8.54 -13.41
CA PRO A 13 -13.59 -9.20 -13.19
C PRO A 13 -14.29 -8.75 -11.90
N GLY A 14 -13.53 -8.42 -10.84
CA GLY A 14 -14.09 -7.96 -9.56
C GLY A 14 -14.54 -6.49 -9.57
N ASN A 15 -13.84 -5.65 -10.35
CA ASN A 15 -14.09 -4.21 -10.41
C ASN A 15 -14.94 -3.78 -11.62
N LEU A 16 -15.23 -4.68 -12.56
CA LEU A 16 -15.83 -4.37 -13.87
C LEU A 16 -17.06 -3.46 -13.78
N ASP A 17 -18.01 -3.80 -12.92
CA ASP A 17 -19.26 -3.04 -12.79
C ASP A 17 -19.03 -1.61 -12.28
N GLU A 18 -18.00 -1.39 -11.45
CA GLU A 18 -17.63 -0.04 -11.01
C GLU A 18 -16.84 0.70 -12.07
N ALA A 19 -15.78 0.07 -12.55
CA ALA A 19 -14.80 0.65 -13.46
C ALA A 19 -15.46 1.05 -14.78
N ASP A 20 -16.26 0.17 -15.39
CA ASP A 20 -16.92 0.45 -16.67
C ASP A 20 -18.04 1.47 -16.54
N ARG A 21 -18.83 1.42 -15.46
CA ARG A 21 -19.87 2.42 -15.21
C ARG A 21 -19.28 3.82 -15.04
N CYS A 22 -18.20 3.94 -14.26
CA CYS A 22 -17.54 5.21 -14.02
C CYS A 22 -16.78 5.70 -15.25
N PHE A 23 -16.00 4.84 -15.89
CA PHE A 23 -15.21 5.23 -17.06
C PHE A 23 -16.10 5.50 -18.28
N SER A 24 -17.16 4.73 -18.52
CA SER A 24 -18.12 5.03 -19.60
C SER A 24 -18.74 6.41 -19.45
N TYR A 25 -19.13 6.79 -18.22
CA TYR A 25 -19.62 8.14 -17.94
C TYR A 25 -18.53 9.20 -18.17
N ALA A 26 -17.31 8.94 -17.71
CA ALA A 26 -16.19 9.85 -17.89
C ALA A 26 -15.86 10.08 -19.38
N VAL A 27 -15.84 9.00 -20.18
CA VAL A 27 -15.66 9.03 -21.64
C VAL A 27 -16.77 9.83 -22.32
N GLU A 28 -18.03 9.57 -22.00
CA GLU A 28 -19.17 10.32 -22.55
C GLU A 28 -19.07 11.81 -22.22
N THR A 29 -18.70 12.13 -20.98
CA THR A 29 -18.59 13.51 -20.52
C THR A 29 -17.40 14.24 -21.16
N ALA A 30 -16.26 13.57 -21.34
CA ALA A 30 -15.09 14.11 -22.02
C ALA A 30 -15.39 14.41 -23.50
N ILE A 31 -16.09 13.51 -24.19
CA ILE A 31 -16.55 13.71 -25.58
C ILE A 31 -17.53 14.89 -25.65
N ALA A 32 -18.52 14.95 -24.76
CA ALA A 32 -19.50 16.03 -24.72
C ALA A 32 -18.86 17.40 -24.43
N ARG A 33 -17.79 17.43 -23.62
CA ARG A 33 -17.00 18.64 -23.33
C ARG A 33 -16.01 19.02 -24.44
N GLN A 34 -15.93 18.20 -25.50
CA GLN A 34 -15.02 18.39 -26.63
C GLN A 34 -13.57 18.50 -26.18
N ALA A 35 -13.11 17.52 -25.39
CA ALA A 35 -11.69 17.38 -25.09
C ALA A 35 -10.91 17.16 -26.40
N ASP A 36 -9.75 17.82 -26.51
CA ASP A 36 -8.87 17.74 -27.69
C ASP A 36 -8.05 16.44 -27.66
N VAL A 37 -7.70 15.95 -26.47
CA VAL A 37 -6.89 14.74 -26.24
C VAL A 37 -7.36 14.03 -24.97
N ALA A 38 -7.33 12.69 -24.99
CA ALA A 38 -7.47 11.86 -23.81
C ALA A 38 -6.10 11.34 -23.34
N VAL A 39 -5.84 11.42 -22.04
CA VAL A 39 -4.64 10.89 -21.38
C VAL A 39 -5.06 9.87 -20.33
N ILE A 40 -4.56 8.65 -20.42
CA ILE A 40 -4.68 7.61 -19.39
C ILE A 40 -3.30 7.42 -18.77
N SER A 41 -3.10 7.88 -17.53
CA SER A 41 -1.78 7.95 -16.89
C SER A 41 -1.39 6.68 -16.12
N GLY A 42 -1.79 5.50 -16.61
CA GLY A 42 -1.41 4.19 -16.06
C GLY A 42 -2.51 3.47 -15.29
N ASP A 43 -2.22 2.22 -14.93
CA ASP A 43 -3.05 1.29 -14.16
C ASP A 43 -4.49 1.17 -14.71
N SER A 44 -4.57 0.94 -16.03
CA SER A 44 -5.83 0.69 -16.74
C SER A 44 -6.47 -0.64 -16.32
N THR A 45 -5.64 -1.63 -15.97
CA THR A 45 -6.04 -2.95 -15.49
C THR A 45 -5.54 -3.17 -14.07
N ASP A 46 -6.33 -3.84 -13.24
CA ASP A 46 -6.06 -4.15 -11.82
C ASP A 46 -5.00 -5.25 -11.61
N HIS A 47 -4.71 -6.00 -12.68
CA HIS A 47 -3.71 -7.05 -12.76
C HIS A 47 -3.69 -7.55 -14.20
N ARG A 48 -2.79 -8.50 -14.50
CA ARG A 48 -2.79 -9.22 -15.77
C ARG A 48 -4.17 -9.80 -16.10
N LEU A 49 -4.79 -9.30 -17.17
CA LEU A 49 -6.04 -9.83 -17.70
C LEU A 49 -5.78 -10.79 -18.86
N ASP A 50 -6.53 -11.89 -18.91
CA ASP A 50 -6.58 -12.75 -20.08
C ASP A 50 -7.27 -12.04 -21.26
N ALA A 51 -6.84 -12.35 -22.50
CA ALA A 51 -7.39 -11.75 -23.71
C ALA A 51 -8.92 -11.94 -23.88
N HIS A 52 -9.47 -13.00 -23.31
CA HIS A 52 -10.91 -13.31 -23.35
C HIS A 52 -11.69 -12.71 -22.17
N SER A 53 -11.02 -11.99 -21.26
CA SER A 53 -11.66 -11.36 -20.10
C SER A 53 -12.69 -10.33 -20.55
N PRO A 54 -13.94 -10.40 -20.05
CA PRO A 54 -14.93 -9.35 -20.28
C PRO A 54 -14.46 -7.96 -19.85
N ALA A 55 -13.63 -7.87 -18.81
CA ALA A 55 -13.09 -6.60 -18.33
C ALA A 55 -12.12 -5.97 -19.35
N LEU A 56 -11.24 -6.76 -19.95
CA LEU A 56 -10.35 -6.28 -21.00
C LEU A 56 -11.13 -5.79 -22.22
N HIS A 57 -12.17 -6.54 -22.61
CA HIS A 57 -13.04 -6.15 -23.72
C HIS A 57 -13.84 -4.87 -23.43
N ALA A 58 -14.32 -4.68 -22.21
CA ALA A 58 -15.00 -3.46 -21.80
C ALA A 58 -14.05 -2.25 -21.85
N LEU A 59 -12.85 -2.37 -21.29
CA LEU A 59 -11.81 -1.35 -21.38
C LEU A 59 -11.47 -0.99 -22.84
N ALA A 60 -11.25 -2.00 -23.68
CA ALA A 60 -10.95 -1.80 -25.10
C ALA A 60 -12.07 -1.05 -25.85
N LYS A 61 -13.34 -1.31 -25.51
CA LYS A 61 -14.47 -0.55 -26.05
C LYS A 61 -14.43 0.91 -25.65
N GLN A 62 -14.11 1.22 -24.39
CA GLN A 62 -14.05 2.60 -23.92
C GLN A 62 -12.87 3.36 -24.57
N VAL A 63 -11.70 2.73 -24.67
CA VAL A 63 -10.54 3.29 -25.39
C VAL A 63 -10.88 3.52 -26.86
N HIS A 64 -11.53 2.56 -27.52
CA HIS A 64 -11.98 2.73 -28.90
C HIS A 64 -12.98 3.90 -29.05
N ARG A 65 -13.93 4.06 -28.10
CA ARG A 65 -14.86 5.21 -28.08
C ARG A 65 -14.13 6.54 -27.95
N LEU A 66 -13.08 6.62 -27.13
CA LEU A 66 -12.23 7.81 -27.05
C LEU A 66 -11.53 8.05 -28.40
N ALA A 67 -10.88 7.02 -28.96
CA ALA A 67 -10.17 7.11 -30.24
C ALA A 67 -11.07 7.46 -31.44
N GLN A 68 -12.38 7.23 -31.36
CA GLN A 68 -13.34 7.71 -32.36
C GLN A 68 -13.56 9.23 -32.31
N ALA A 69 -13.32 9.85 -31.15
CA ALA A 69 -13.62 11.25 -30.87
C ALA A 69 -12.38 12.14 -30.74
N MET A 70 -11.25 11.61 -30.25
CA MET A 70 -10.01 12.35 -30.00
C MET A 70 -8.80 11.40 -29.96
N PRO A 71 -7.56 11.91 -30.17
CA PRO A 71 -6.33 11.16 -29.95
C PRO A 71 -6.21 10.71 -28.48
N VAL A 72 -5.68 9.51 -28.27
CA VAL A 72 -5.53 8.92 -26.94
C VAL A 72 -4.05 8.64 -26.66
N LEU A 73 -3.54 9.12 -25.54
CA LEU A 73 -2.23 8.76 -25.00
C LEU A 73 -2.43 7.86 -23.78
N MET A 74 -1.88 6.66 -23.82
CA MET A 74 -1.87 5.74 -22.67
C MET A 74 -0.43 5.56 -22.18
N LEU A 75 -0.21 5.84 -20.91
CA LEU A 75 1.07 5.63 -20.24
C LEU A 75 1.07 4.24 -19.59
N GLN A 76 2.20 3.55 -19.69
CA GLN A 76 2.45 2.34 -18.91
C GLN A 76 2.51 2.67 -17.41
N GLY A 77 1.57 2.11 -16.64
CA GLY A 77 1.56 2.13 -15.18
C GLY A 77 2.44 1.04 -14.59
N THR A 78 2.12 0.61 -13.37
CA THR A 78 2.91 -0.37 -12.64
C THR A 78 2.88 -1.76 -13.29
N PHE A 79 3.95 -2.53 -13.15
CA PHE A 79 4.06 -3.83 -13.82
C PHE A 79 3.23 -4.95 -13.16
N SER A 80 2.79 -4.77 -11.92
CA SER A 80 1.83 -5.65 -11.24
C SER A 80 0.45 -5.54 -11.88
N HIS A 81 0.03 -4.31 -12.18
CA HIS A 81 -1.23 -3.96 -12.81
C HIS A 81 -1.23 -4.23 -14.31
N GLU A 82 -0.20 -3.73 -14.99
CA GLU A 82 -0.05 -3.74 -16.45
C GLU A 82 1.30 -4.38 -16.82
N PRO A 83 1.41 -5.71 -16.97
CA PRO A 83 2.65 -6.32 -17.43
C PRO A 83 3.12 -5.72 -18.77
N PRO A 84 4.43 -5.53 -19.01
CA PRO A 84 4.94 -4.98 -20.25
C PRO A 84 4.36 -5.68 -21.50
N GLY A 85 3.93 -4.88 -22.47
CA GLY A 85 3.25 -5.34 -23.69
C GLY A 85 1.74 -5.52 -23.56
N THR A 86 1.15 -5.38 -22.36
CA THR A 86 -0.32 -5.38 -22.18
C THR A 86 -0.95 -4.25 -22.99
N LEU A 87 -0.34 -3.07 -22.94
CA LEU A 87 -0.87 -1.86 -23.57
C LEU A 87 -0.79 -1.85 -25.10
N ASP A 88 0.10 -2.64 -25.70
CA ASP A 88 0.26 -2.74 -27.17
C ASP A 88 -1.04 -3.14 -27.87
N ASN A 89 -1.88 -3.92 -27.18
CA ASN A 89 -3.18 -4.31 -27.69
C ASN A 89 -4.11 -3.11 -27.89
N PHE A 90 -4.01 -2.07 -27.05
CA PHE A 90 -4.83 -0.87 -27.16
C PHE A 90 -4.37 0.06 -28.28
N ALA A 91 -3.09 0.03 -28.65
CA ALA A 91 -2.59 0.74 -29.83
C ALA A 91 -3.35 0.34 -31.10
N LEU A 92 -3.76 -0.94 -31.18
CA LEU A 92 -4.54 -1.50 -32.29
C LEU A 92 -6.02 -1.07 -32.27
N MET A 93 -6.50 -0.48 -31.16
CA MET A 93 -7.89 -0.03 -31.00
C MET A 93 -8.12 1.38 -31.54
N GLY A 94 -7.09 2.00 -32.13
CA GLY A 94 -7.17 3.26 -32.86
C GLY A 94 -8.32 3.26 -33.87
N ALA A 95 -8.86 4.45 -34.11
CA ALA A 95 -10.05 4.60 -34.94
C ALA A 95 -9.90 5.81 -35.88
N ARG A 96 -10.75 6.84 -35.72
CA ARG A 96 -10.55 8.12 -36.42
C ARG A 96 -9.25 8.78 -35.98
N HIS A 97 -8.87 8.59 -34.72
CA HIS A 97 -7.65 9.10 -34.11
C HIS A 97 -6.79 7.95 -33.57
N PRO A 98 -5.46 8.15 -33.47
CA PRO A 98 -4.54 7.14 -32.97
C PRO A 98 -4.65 6.94 -31.45
N VAL A 99 -4.29 5.74 -31.01
CA VAL A 99 -3.96 5.42 -29.62
C VAL A 99 -2.45 5.26 -29.54
N MET A 100 -1.77 6.18 -28.86
CA MET A 100 -0.33 6.14 -28.63
C MET A 100 -0.04 5.55 -27.26
N ILE A 101 0.88 4.59 -27.21
CA ILE A 101 1.34 3.94 -25.98
C ILE A 101 2.72 4.49 -25.61
N ALA A 102 2.83 5.04 -24.40
CA ALA A 102 4.07 5.50 -23.80
C ALA A 102 4.57 4.48 -22.77
N ASP A 103 5.33 3.50 -23.25
CA ASP A 103 5.94 2.40 -22.47
C ASP A 103 7.43 2.64 -22.15
N ARG A 104 7.98 3.78 -22.59
CA ARG A 104 9.31 4.25 -22.24
C ARG A 104 9.33 5.76 -21.99
N ALA A 105 10.36 6.21 -21.29
CA ALA A 105 10.69 7.64 -21.23
C ALA A 105 10.88 8.19 -22.66
N CYS A 106 10.07 9.18 -23.02
CA CYS A 106 10.06 9.82 -24.33
C CYS A 106 9.37 11.19 -24.29
N GLN A 107 9.54 11.95 -25.36
CA GLN A 107 8.66 13.08 -25.66
C GLN A 107 7.80 12.75 -26.88
N VAL A 108 6.57 13.25 -26.89
CA VAL A 108 5.59 13.02 -27.94
C VAL A 108 4.99 14.36 -28.33
N ALA A 109 4.97 14.68 -29.61
CA ALA A 109 4.37 15.89 -30.13
C ALA A 109 3.07 15.53 -30.85
N LEU A 110 2.01 16.30 -30.59
CA LEU A 110 0.74 16.18 -31.29
C LEU A 110 0.70 17.17 -32.45
N PHE A 111 0.35 16.70 -33.64
CA PHE A 111 0.17 17.52 -34.85
C PHE A 111 -1.12 17.14 -35.55
N ASP A 112 -2.09 18.05 -35.58
CA ASP A 112 -3.35 17.85 -36.33
C ASP A 112 -4.01 16.49 -36.01
N GLY A 113 -4.01 16.13 -34.73
CA GLY A 113 -4.56 14.86 -34.25
C GLY A 113 -3.65 13.63 -34.37
N GLU A 114 -2.42 13.77 -34.85
CA GLU A 114 -1.46 12.66 -35.00
C GLU A 114 -0.27 12.80 -34.03
N PHE A 115 0.19 11.67 -33.48
CA PHE A 115 1.33 11.65 -32.55
C PHE A 115 2.65 11.39 -33.28
N ARG A 116 3.68 12.15 -32.91
CA ARG A 116 5.08 11.91 -33.30
C ARG A 116 5.95 11.73 -32.08
N ILE A 117 6.63 10.60 -31.98
CA ILE A 117 7.42 10.21 -30.82
C ILE A 117 8.89 10.55 -31.07
N SER A 118 9.59 11.06 -30.06
CA SER A 118 11.03 11.32 -30.10
C SER A 118 11.81 10.02 -30.32
N ARG A 119 12.92 10.08 -31.07
CA ARG A 119 13.77 8.89 -31.26
C ARG A 119 14.44 8.46 -29.96
N GLY A 120 14.94 9.44 -29.21
CA GLY A 120 15.51 9.25 -27.88
C GLY A 120 14.49 9.46 -26.75
N SER A 121 15.00 9.70 -25.55
CA SER A 121 14.18 10.06 -24.38
C SER A 121 13.59 11.48 -24.50
N VAL A 122 14.26 12.38 -25.22
CA VAL A 122 13.78 13.73 -25.53
C VAL A 122 13.95 13.99 -27.02
N PHE A 123 13.25 14.99 -27.55
CA PHE A 123 13.44 15.41 -28.94
C PHE A 123 14.84 15.99 -29.15
N GLU A 124 15.48 15.63 -30.27
CA GLU A 124 16.65 16.34 -30.76
C GLU A 124 16.24 17.63 -31.48
N VAL A 125 17.17 18.59 -31.61
CA VAL A 125 16.93 19.95 -32.16
C VAL A 125 16.24 19.96 -33.54
N ASN A 126 16.43 18.90 -34.33
CA ASN A 126 15.90 18.79 -35.69
C ASN A 126 14.70 17.83 -35.82
N GLU A 127 14.22 17.22 -34.72
CA GLU A 127 13.09 16.28 -34.77
C GLU A 127 11.73 16.99 -34.82
N ILE A 128 11.63 18.20 -34.27
CA ILE A 128 10.44 19.03 -34.32
C ILE A 128 10.64 20.13 -35.37
N PRO A 129 9.73 20.29 -36.35
CA PRO A 129 9.77 21.42 -37.28
C PRO A 129 9.65 22.74 -36.51
N ASN A 130 10.67 23.60 -36.60
CA ASN A 130 10.72 24.90 -35.90
C ASN A 130 10.09 26.04 -36.74
N SER A 131 9.14 25.75 -37.63
CA SER A 131 8.43 26.78 -38.40
C SER A 131 7.04 27.04 -37.80
N VAL A 132 6.61 28.31 -37.78
CA VAL A 132 5.29 28.74 -37.29
C VAL A 132 4.15 28.04 -38.05
N GLU A 133 4.37 27.64 -39.31
CA GLU A 133 3.38 26.92 -40.13
C GLU A 133 3.28 25.42 -39.79
N CYS A 134 4.21 24.87 -38.99
CA CYS A 134 4.26 23.46 -38.63
C CYS A 134 4.59 23.27 -37.14
N SER A 135 4.04 24.11 -36.27
CA SER A 135 4.16 23.95 -34.81
C SER A 135 3.25 22.83 -34.30
N PRO A 136 3.68 22.05 -33.30
CA PRO A 136 2.81 21.07 -32.65
C PRO A 136 1.70 21.75 -31.84
N ASP A 137 0.56 21.07 -31.72
CA ASP A 137 -0.58 21.50 -30.90
C ASP A 137 -0.25 21.38 -29.41
N ALA A 138 0.56 20.39 -29.03
CA ALA A 138 1.13 20.19 -27.70
C ALA A 138 2.33 19.25 -27.74
N ILE A 139 3.17 19.33 -26.71
CA ILE A 139 4.25 18.36 -26.44
C ILE A 139 4.01 17.68 -25.10
N PHE A 140 4.02 16.36 -25.11
CA PHE A 140 3.91 15.49 -23.95
C PHE A 140 5.27 14.94 -23.56
N THR A 141 5.68 15.11 -22.30
CA THR A 141 6.85 14.46 -21.70
C THR A 141 6.35 13.26 -20.92
N CYS A 142 6.59 12.06 -21.43
CA CYS A 142 6.07 10.82 -20.89
C CYS A 142 7.15 10.08 -20.09
N LEU A 143 6.81 9.74 -18.86
CA LEU A 143 7.66 8.97 -17.96
C LEU A 143 6.84 7.83 -17.34
N PRO A 144 6.82 6.63 -17.95
CA PRO A 144 6.11 5.49 -17.38
C PRO A 144 6.81 4.97 -16.13
N THR A 145 6.14 4.11 -15.36
CA THR A 145 6.76 3.44 -14.22
C THR A 145 8.02 2.69 -14.67
N LEU A 146 9.13 2.92 -13.96
CA LEU A 146 10.41 2.24 -14.21
C LEU A 146 10.73 1.29 -13.06
N ASN A 147 11.06 0.03 -13.36
CA ASN A 147 11.63 -0.84 -12.33
C ASN A 147 13.17 -0.74 -12.32
N LYS A 148 13.79 -1.22 -11.24
CA LYS A 148 15.26 -1.24 -11.10
C LYS A 148 15.96 -2.03 -12.22
N ALA A 149 15.32 -3.02 -12.81
CA ALA A 149 15.88 -3.78 -13.93
C ALA A 149 15.87 -2.97 -15.23
N ASP A 150 14.82 -2.21 -15.52
CA ASP A 150 14.74 -1.29 -16.67
C ASP A 150 15.77 -0.17 -16.55
N LEU A 151 15.94 0.35 -15.33
CA LEU A 151 17.00 1.30 -15.03
C LEU A 151 18.38 0.62 -15.19
N ALA A 152 18.58 -0.58 -14.65
CA ALA A 152 19.84 -1.32 -14.78
C ALA A 152 20.21 -1.66 -16.23
N LEU A 153 19.23 -1.93 -17.09
CA LEU A 153 19.43 -2.12 -18.52
C LEU A 153 19.92 -0.84 -19.21
N ARG A 154 19.55 0.33 -18.68
CA ARG A 154 19.89 1.65 -19.24
C ARG A 154 21.19 2.24 -18.71
N VAL A 155 21.43 2.14 -17.39
CA VAL A 155 22.59 2.78 -16.71
C VAL A 155 23.56 1.78 -16.06
N GLY A 156 23.27 0.48 -16.13
CA GLY A 156 24.03 -0.59 -15.47
C GLY A 156 23.56 -0.87 -14.04
N ALA A 157 23.68 -2.13 -13.60
CA ALA A 157 23.10 -2.62 -12.34
C ALA A 157 23.61 -1.93 -11.07
N LEU A 158 24.88 -1.50 -11.05
CA LEU A 158 25.49 -0.84 -9.88
C LEU A 158 25.03 0.62 -9.73
N ALA A 159 24.78 1.33 -10.84
CA ALA A 159 24.25 2.68 -10.82
C ALA A 159 22.75 2.69 -10.49
N ALA A 160 22.00 1.71 -11.00
CA ALA A 160 20.56 1.61 -10.80
C ALA A 160 20.12 1.44 -9.33
N SER A 161 20.98 0.91 -8.45
CA SER A 161 20.65 0.78 -7.02
C SER A 161 20.82 2.07 -6.20
N THR A 162 21.50 3.09 -6.74
CA THR A 162 21.86 4.33 -6.02
C THR A 162 21.38 5.62 -6.70
N ASP A 163 20.93 5.57 -7.95
CA ASP A 163 20.85 6.74 -8.86
C ASP A 163 19.46 6.89 -9.55
N LEU A 164 18.40 6.23 -9.06
CA LEU A 164 17.08 6.33 -9.71
C LEU A 164 16.53 7.76 -9.66
N ALA A 165 16.49 8.37 -8.47
CA ALA A 165 15.96 9.73 -8.29
C ALA A 165 16.75 10.78 -9.10
N ASP A 166 18.08 10.67 -9.10
CA ASP A 166 18.99 11.55 -9.83
C ASP A 166 18.86 11.35 -11.35
N SER A 167 18.72 10.11 -11.82
CA SER A 167 18.43 9.80 -13.23
C SER A 167 17.08 10.37 -13.69
N LEU A 168 16.03 10.24 -12.86
CA LEU A 168 14.71 10.82 -13.13
C LEU A 168 14.77 12.35 -13.17
N ALA A 169 15.41 12.98 -12.18
CA ALA A 169 15.60 14.42 -12.16
C ALA A 169 16.41 14.92 -13.37
N GLY A 170 17.43 14.16 -13.79
CA GLY A 170 18.21 14.44 -15.00
C GLY A 170 17.38 14.38 -16.27
N PHE A 171 16.51 13.37 -16.40
CA PHE A 171 15.57 13.26 -17.51
C PHE A 171 14.59 14.44 -17.54
N LEU A 172 13.93 14.74 -16.41
CA LEU A 172 12.97 15.84 -16.31
C LEU A 172 13.63 17.18 -16.63
N SER A 173 14.83 17.42 -16.11
CA SER A 173 15.62 18.63 -16.45
C SER A 173 16.02 18.70 -17.92
N ALA A 174 16.27 17.55 -18.58
CA ALA A 174 16.56 17.51 -20.00
C ALA A 174 15.33 17.81 -20.86
N ALA A 175 14.18 17.23 -20.51
CA ALA A 175 12.90 17.54 -21.13
C ALA A 175 12.51 19.01 -20.92
N GLY A 176 12.79 19.57 -19.72
CA GLY A 176 12.50 20.95 -19.38
C GLY A 176 13.17 21.99 -20.28
N ARG A 177 14.36 21.69 -20.82
CA ARG A 177 14.99 22.56 -21.83
C ARG A 177 14.17 22.64 -23.12
N ILE A 178 13.66 21.50 -23.59
CA ILE A 178 12.81 21.42 -24.79
C ILE A 178 11.46 22.09 -24.52
N ASN A 179 10.87 21.82 -23.35
CA ASN A 179 9.57 22.38 -22.96
C ASN A 179 9.63 23.90 -22.79
N THR A 180 10.76 24.45 -22.32
CA THR A 180 10.98 25.90 -22.26
C THR A 180 10.95 26.53 -23.65
N THR A 181 11.68 25.96 -24.62
CA THR A 181 11.67 26.45 -26.00
C THR A 181 10.28 26.35 -26.65
N ALA A 182 9.56 25.25 -26.39
CA ALA A 182 8.20 25.07 -26.88
C ALA A 182 7.23 26.11 -26.29
N ARG A 183 7.32 26.37 -24.99
CA ARG A 183 6.54 27.40 -24.31
C ARG A 183 6.82 28.80 -24.85
N GLU A 184 8.10 29.14 -25.08
CA GLU A 184 8.50 30.41 -25.72
C GLU A 184 7.92 30.57 -27.13
N ALA A 185 7.71 29.45 -27.84
CA ALA A 185 7.05 29.39 -29.13
C ALA A 185 5.50 29.35 -29.03
N GLY A 186 4.92 29.42 -27.83
CA GLY A 186 3.48 29.39 -27.60
C GLY A 186 2.84 28.00 -27.65
N VAL A 187 3.65 26.93 -27.57
CA VAL A 187 3.18 25.54 -27.57
C VAL A 187 2.94 25.06 -26.14
N PRO A 188 1.74 24.53 -25.81
CA PRO A 188 1.46 23.85 -24.55
C PRO A 188 2.36 22.64 -24.30
N THR A 189 2.84 22.50 -23.06
CA THR A 189 3.68 21.38 -22.64
C THR A 189 3.04 20.64 -21.46
N VAL A 190 3.01 19.30 -21.54
CA VAL A 190 2.32 18.43 -20.59
C VAL A 190 3.26 17.32 -20.14
N GLY A 191 3.45 17.12 -18.84
CA GLY A 191 4.08 15.93 -18.29
C GLY A 191 3.05 14.84 -18.04
N VAL A 192 3.39 13.57 -18.25
CA VAL A 192 2.55 12.41 -17.90
C VAL A 192 3.41 11.38 -17.21
N SER A 193 3.05 10.97 -15.99
CA SER A 193 3.78 9.95 -15.22
C SER A 193 2.85 9.12 -14.34
N HIS A 194 3.36 8.01 -13.83
CA HIS A 194 2.67 7.13 -12.89
C HIS A 194 3.60 6.74 -11.75
N GLY A 195 3.36 7.32 -10.56
CA GLY A 195 4.19 7.09 -9.38
C GLY A 195 3.89 8.08 -8.26
N THR A 196 4.66 8.00 -7.17
CA THR A 196 4.35 8.68 -5.91
C THR A 196 5.12 9.99 -5.74
N VAL A 197 4.40 11.06 -5.37
CA VAL A 197 4.98 12.35 -4.97
C VAL A 197 5.17 12.39 -3.45
N ASN A 198 6.35 12.81 -3.00
CA ASN A 198 6.63 12.98 -1.59
C ASN A 198 5.63 13.93 -0.90
N GLY A 199 5.02 13.48 0.19
CA GLY A 199 4.03 14.26 0.96
C GLY A 199 2.62 14.28 0.34
N CYS A 200 2.35 13.48 -0.69
CA CYS A 200 0.98 13.28 -1.15
C CYS A 200 0.13 12.57 -0.09
N GLU A 201 -1.19 12.75 -0.19
CA GLU A 201 -2.15 12.07 0.67
C GLU A 201 -2.74 10.86 -0.05
N THR A 202 -2.75 9.69 0.61
CA THR A 202 -3.44 8.50 0.10
C THR A 202 -4.95 8.70 0.07
N GLU A 203 -5.67 7.78 -0.59
CA GLU A 203 -7.12 7.67 -0.56
C GLU A 203 -7.72 7.62 0.85
N HIS A 204 -6.95 7.18 1.84
CA HIS A 204 -7.37 7.09 3.24
C HIS A 204 -6.99 8.34 4.06
N GLY A 205 -6.45 9.38 3.41
CA GLY A 205 -6.05 10.62 4.06
C GLY A 205 -4.76 10.52 4.88
N VAL A 206 -3.96 9.48 4.64
CA VAL A 206 -2.65 9.32 5.27
C VAL A 206 -1.62 10.01 4.40
N THR A 207 -0.88 10.96 4.98
CA THR A 207 0.26 11.56 4.28
C THR A 207 1.36 10.52 4.13
N MET A 208 1.79 10.26 2.90
CA MET A 208 2.88 9.33 2.67
C MET A 208 4.23 9.97 3.01
N ALA A 209 5.00 9.31 3.88
CA ALA A 209 6.37 9.66 4.25
C ALA A 209 7.24 8.39 4.20
N GLY A 210 8.41 8.44 3.57
CA GLY A 210 9.26 7.25 3.39
C GLY A 210 10.28 7.38 2.26
N PHE A 211 11.02 6.31 1.99
CA PHE A 211 12.06 6.25 0.94
C PHE A 211 11.54 5.72 -0.42
N ASP A 212 10.28 5.29 -0.49
CA ASP A 212 9.67 4.69 -1.69
C ASP A 212 9.04 5.73 -2.64
N HIS A 213 9.34 7.01 -2.47
CA HIS A 213 8.83 8.09 -3.31
C HIS A 213 9.63 8.23 -4.59
N GLU A 214 8.94 8.27 -5.72
CA GLU A 214 9.57 8.43 -7.03
C GLU A 214 9.84 9.89 -7.37
N PHE A 215 8.98 10.81 -6.91
CA PHE A 215 9.01 12.21 -7.32
C PHE A 215 9.09 13.21 -6.17
N SER A 216 9.95 14.21 -6.33
CA SER A 216 9.83 15.48 -5.62
C SER A 216 9.08 16.49 -6.50
N LEU A 217 8.32 17.40 -5.87
CA LEU A 217 7.64 18.48 -6.60
C LEU A 217 8.64 19.34 -7.40
N ASP A 218 9.81 19.61 -6.83
CA ASP A 218 10.86 20.37 -7.53
C ASP A 218 11.33 19.68 -8.81
N ALA A 219 11.51 18.35 -8.80
CA ALA A 219 11.88 17.60 -9.99
C ALA A 219 10.78 17.64 -11.06
N LEU A 220 9.51 17.52 -10.65
CA LEU A 220 8.37 17.63 -11.58
C LEU A 220 8.26 19.02 -12.21
N PHE A 221 8.42 20.08 -11.42
CA PHE A 221 8.42 21.45 -11.95
C PHE A 221 9.65 21.77 -12.80
N ALA A 222 10.80 21.11 -12.56
CA ALA A 222 11.99 21.22 -13.41
C ALA A 222 11.78 20.65 -14.84
N ALA A 223 10.72 19.87 -15.06
CA ALA A 223 10.28 19.49 -16.40
C ALA A 223 9.69 20.66 -17.20
N GLU A 224 9.44 21.82 -16.58
CA GLU A 224 8.98 23.04 -17.26
C GLU A 224 7.69 22.86 -18.07
N CYS A 225 6.85 21.88 -17.69
CA CYS A 225 5.53 21.67 -18.25
C CYS A 225 4.50 22.66 -17.66
N SER A 226 3.51 23.09 -18.45
CA SER A 226 2.34 23.82 -17.94
C SER A 226 1.46 22.94 -17.06
N ALA A 227 1.22 21.70 -17.49
CA ALA A 227 0.47 20.71 -16.72
C ALA A 227 1.34 19.46 -16.51
N PHE A 228 1.25 18.81 -15.35
CA PHE A 228 1.86 17.52 -15.09
C PHE A 228 0.80 16.56 -14.54
N MET A 229 0.45 15.58 -15.35
CA MET A 229 -0.62 14.61 -15.14
C MET A 229 -0.04 13.34 -14.51
N LEU A 230 -0.43 13.05 -13.27
CA LEU A 230 0.05 11.90 -12.53
C LEU A 230 -1.05 10.84 -12.32
N GLY A 231 -0.66 9.57 -12.32
CA GLY A 231 -1.42 8.43 -11.81
C GLY A 231 -0.74 7.77 -10.61
N HIS A 232 -1.37 6.73 -10.02
CA HIS A 232 -0.93 5.89 -8.89
C HIS A 232 -1.63 6.22 -7.57
N ILE A 233 -1.90 7.50 -7.32
CA ILE A 233 -2.54 7.93 -6.08
C ILE A 233 -4.05 8.08 -6.31
N HIS A 234 -4.82 7.21 -5.66
CA HIS A 234 -6.28 7.13 -5.81
C HIS A 234 -7.06 8.33 -5.22
N LYS A 235 -6.37 9.31 -4.64
CA LYS A 235 -6.96 10.56 -4.16
C LYS A 235 -6.68 11.72 -5.12
N CYS A 236 -7.74 12.38 -5.57
CA CYS A 236 -7.63 13.63 -6.33
C CYS A 236 -6.92 14.71 -5.50
N GLN A 237 -5.84 15.27 -6.03
CA GLN A 237 -5.08 16.34 -5.40
C GLN A 237 -4.18 17.06 -6.43
N THR A 238 -3.88 18.34 -6.18
CA THR A 238 -3.12 19.19 -7.09
C THR A 238 -2.15 20.10 -6.36
N TRP A 239 -1.03 20.42 -7.00
CA TRP A 239 -0.06 21.43 -6.56
C TRP A 239 0.16 22.44 -7.68
N GLU A 240 0.22 23.72 -7.33
CA GLU A 240 0.41 24.82 -8.28
C GLU A 240 1.67 25.60 -7.96
N ARG A 241 2.41 25.99 -9.01
CA ARG A 241 3.55 26.89 -8.93
C ARG A 241 3.63 27.73 -10.19
N GLU A 242 3.44 29.05 -10.03
CA GLU A 242 3.62 30.04 -11.10
C GLU A 242 2.78 29.72 -12.35
N GLY A 243 1.49 29.41 -12.16
CA GLY A 243 0.56 29.06 -13.25
C GLY A 243 0.68 27.62 -13.77
N ARG A 244 1.72 26.88 -13.37
CA ARG A 244 1.91 25.46 -13.70
C ARG A 244 1.27 24.58 -12.64
N VAL A 245 0.65 23.47 -13.06
CA VAL A 245 -0.11 22.59 -12.16
C VAL A 245 0.31 21.13 -12.32
N VAL A 246 0.59 20.48 -11.20
CA VAL A 246 0.79 19.03 -11.07
C VAL A 246 -0.47 18.44 -10.44
N GLY A 247 -1.00 17.33 -10.93
CA GLY A 247 -2.24 16.77 -10.37
C GLY A 247 -2.45 15.28 -10.58
N TYR A 248 -2.99 14.64 -9.54
CA TYR A 248 -3.60 13.31 -9.58
C TYR A 248 -5.12 13.46 -9.75
N PRO A 249 -5.77 12.70 -10.65
CA PRO A 249 -7.22 12.66 -10.74
C PRO A 249 -7.83 11.76 -9.65
N GLY A 250 -7.03 10.88 -9.06
CA GLY A 250 -7.52 9.76 -8.28
C GLY A 250 -8.01 8.62 -9.17
N SER A 251 -8.55 7.59 -8.51
CA SER A 251 -9.18 6.46 -9.20
C SER A 251 -10.48 6.86 -9.89
N ILE A 252 -10.78 6.20 -11.01
CA ILE A 252 -11.98 6.49 -11.81
C ILE A 252 -13.27 6.14 -11.05
N GLY A 253 -13.20 5.16 -10.16
CA GLY A 253 -14.28 4.65 -9.33
C GLY A 253 -13.78 4.32 -7.93
N ARG A 254 -14.69 3.85 -7.06
CA ARG A 254 -14.33 3.51 -5.67
C ARG A 254 -14.12 2.01 -5.55
N PHE A 255 -12.88 1.57 -5.31
CA PHE A 255 -12.51 0.15 -5.29
C PHE A 255 -12.38 -0.39 -3.85
N HIS A 256 -11.95 0.46 -2.93
CA HIS A 256 -11.70 0.12 -1.54
C HIS A 256 -12.62 0.87 -0.57
N TYR A 257 -12.90 0.20 0.55
CA TYR A 257 -13.65 0.79 1.65
C TYR A 257 -12.79 1.78 2.42
N GLY A 258 -13.33 2.98 2.66
CA GLY A 258 -12.65 4.05 3.39
C GLY A 258 -11.88 5.01 2.50
N GLU A 259 -11.96 4.86 1.17
CA GLU A 259 -11.50 5.90 0.26
C GLU A 259 -12.28 7.19 0.50
N LEU A 260 -11.57 8.32 0.56
CA LEU A 260 -12.12 9.66 0.82
C LEU A 260 -12.29 10.44 -0.49
N GLY A 261 -13.17 11.44 -0.45
CA GLY A 261 -13.42 12.36 -1.56
C GLY A 261 -14.20 11.75 -2.73
N ASP A 262 -14.49 12.61 -3.70
CA ASP A 262 -15.12 12.22 -4.96
C ASP A 262 -14.13 11.50 -5.87
N LYS A 263 -14.65 10.63 -6.73
CA LYS A 263 -13.89 9.90 -7.75
C LYS A 263 -14.21 10.42 -9.13
N GLY A 264 -13.28 10.29 -10.06
CA GLY A 264 -13.55 10.69 -11.43
C GLY A 264 -12.29 10.95 -12.24
N TYR A 265 -12.31 12.02 -13.03
CA TYR A 265 -11.21 12.39 -13.92
C TYR A 265 -10.97 13.90 -13.88
N LEU A 266 -9.77 14.34 -14.23
CA LEU A 266 -9.47 15.76 -14.32
C LEU A 266 -9.71 16.27 -15.75
N SER A 267 -10.53 17.31 -15.88
CA SER A 267 -10.64 18.11 -17.09
C SER A 267 -9.65 19.26 -17.00
N TRP A 268 -8.70 19.30 -17.92
CA TRP A 268 -7.65 20.32 -17.96
C TRP A 268 -7.91 21.33 -19.05
N ASP A 269 -7.66 22.60 -18.75
CA ASP A 269 -7.43 23.66 -19.74
C ASP A 269 -5.95 24.05 -19.67
N VAL A 270 -5.20 23.77 -20.74
CA VAL A 270 -3.74 23.96 -20.79
C VAL A 270 -3.37 24.95 -21.90
N SER A 271 -2.59 25.96 -21.55
CA SER A 271 -1.93 26.91 -22.45
C SER A 271 -0.41 26.71 -22.44
N ALA A 272 0.32 27.51 -23.22
CA ALA A 272 1.78 27.51 -23.19
C ALA A 272 2.35 27.87 -21.81
N SER A 273 1.68 28.73 -21.05
CA SER A 273 2.18 29.29 -19.79
C SER A 273 1.41 28.86 -18.55
N ASP A 274 0.16 28.41 -18.70
CA ASP A 274 -0.76 28.21 -17.60
C ASP A 274 -1.53 26.90 -17.76
N ALA A 275 -1.94 26.31 -16.65
CA ALA A 275 -2.86 25.17 -16.63
C ALA A 275 -3.89 25.31 -15.51
N HIS A 276 -5.08 24.78 -15.75
CA HIS A 276 -6.14 24.67 -14.75
C HIS A 276 -6.78 23.30 -14.84
N ALA A 277 -7.01 22.66 -13.69
CA ALA A 277 -7.60 21.33 -13.59
C ALA A 277 -8.86 21.34 -12.74
N VAL A 278 -9.91 20.69 -13.23
CA VAL A 278 -11.17 20.52 -12.50
C VAL A 278 -11.53 19.04 -12.43
N LEU A 279 -11.80 18.54 -11.22
CA LEU A 279 -12.35 17.21 -11.04
C LEU A 279 -13.78 17.16 -11.58
N VAL A 280 -14.02 16.25 -12.52
CA VAL A 280 -15.35 15.90 -12.99
C VAL A 280 -15.73 14.58 -12.32
N PRO A 281 -16.65 14.62 -11.34
CA PRO A 281 -16.99 13.43 -10.57
C PRO A 281 -17.73 12.41 -11.44
N THR A 282 -17.34 11.15 -11.31
CA THR A 282 -18.04 9.99 -11.88
C THR A 282 -19.14 9.54 -10.92
N PRO A 283 -20.12 8.75 -11.39
CA PRO A 283 -21.16 8.18 -10.53
C PRO A 283 -20.60 7.05 -9.64
N SER A 284 -19.45 7.21 -8.99
CA SER A 284 -18.82 6.17 -8.18
C SER A 284 -19.74 5.70 -7.04
N ARG A 285 -19.61 4.43 -6.65
CA ARG A 285 -20.39 3.86 -5.55
C ARG A 285 -20.04 4.57 -4.23
N GLU A 286 -21.05 4.73 -3.39
CA GLU A 286 -20.85 5.20 -2.02
C GLU A 286 -20.46 4.02 -1.12
N MET A 287 -19.34 4.14 -0.43
CA MET A 287 -18.89 3.18 0.57
C MET A 287 -18.80 3.82 1.94
N VAL A 288 -19.31 3.14 2.96
CA VAL A 288 -19.23 3.53 4.36
C VAL A 288 -18.48 2.45 5.12
N SER A 289 -17.50 2.86 5.94
CA SER A 289 -16.72 1.93 6.76
C SER A 289 -16.76 2.36 8.22
N VAL A 290 -17.18 1.46 9.11
CA VAL A 290 -17.21 1.66 10.56
C VAL A 290 -16.36 0.60 11.25
N ALA A 291 -15.76 0.95 12.39
CA ALA A 291 -15.00 0.05 13.23
C ALA A 291 -15.45 0.18 14.69
N PHE A 292 -15.71 -0.95 15.35
CA PHE A 292 -16.07 -1.04 16.75
C PHE A 292 -14.93 -1.69 17.56
N ASP A 293 -14.68 -1.18 18.76
CA ASP A 293 -13.82 -1.82 19.76
C ASP A 293 -14.71 -2.52 20.79
N GLY A 294 -14.86 -3.84 20.65
CA GLY A 294 -15.88 -4.63 21.33
C GLY A 294 -17.06 -5.03 20.43
N PRO A 295 -18.13 -5.62 21.01
CA PRO A 295 -19.34 -5.96 20.26
C PRO A 295 -19.97 -4.69 19.67
N PRO A 296 -20.42 -4.72 18.40
CA PRO A 296 -21.07 -3.57 17.77
C PRO A 296 -22.28 -3.04 18.55
N ASP A 297 -22.36 -1.73 18.74
CA ASP A 297 -23.51 -1.08 19.38
C ASP A 297 -24.75 -1.17 18.47
N THR A 298 -25.86 -1.67 19.01
CA THR A 298 -27.08 -1.90 18.22
C THR A 298 -27.73 -0.59 17.74
N ASN A 299 -27.72 0.48 18.56
CA ASN A 299 -28.30 1.76 18.16
C ASN A 299 -27.47 2.42 17.06
N GLU A 300 -26.14 2.34 17.16
CA GLU A 300 -25.25 2.83 16.10
C GLU A 300 -25.44 2.05 14.81
N LEU A 301 -25.60 0.73 14.88
CA LEU A 301 -25.90 -0.10 13.71
C LEU A 301 -27.25 0.23 13.08
N GLU A 302 -28.30 0.47 13.87
CA GLU A 302 -29.63 0.87 13.38
C GLU A 302 -29.57 2.23 12.69
N ALA A 303 -28.89 3.22 13.29
CA ALA A 303 -28.70 4.54 12.70
C ALA A 303 -27.90 4.45 11.39
N LEU A 304 -26.83 3.65 11.38
CA LEU A 304 -26.00 3.43 10.19
C LEU A 304 -26.78 2.73 9.09
N ALA A 305 -27.59 1.72 9.40
CA ALA A 305 -28.43 1.01 8.45
C ALA A 305 -29.45 1.95 7.79
N ALA A 306 -30.12 2.79 8.58
CA ALA A 306 -31.07 3.79 8.08
C ALA A 306 -30.40 4.80 7.13
N ALA A 307 -29.13 5.17 7.37
CA ALA A 307 -28.38 6.10 6.55
C ALA A 307 -27.68 5.47 5.33
N SER A 308 -27.67 4.13 5.22
CA SER A 308 -26.87 3.39 4.23
C SER A 308 -27.68 2.69 3.14
N ALA A 309 -28.94 3.08 2.94
CA ALA A 309 -29.76 2.56 1.85
C ALA A 309 -29.06 2.78 0.50
N GLY A 310 -28.89 1.72 -0.30
CA GLY A 310 -28.19 1.75 -1.58
C GLY A 310 -26.67 1.91 -1.52
N LYS A 311 -26.06 1.96 -0.32
CA LYS A 311 -24.61 2.10 -0.13
C LYS A 311 -23.95 0.76 0.14
N PHE A 312 -22.64 0.68 -0.07
CA PHE A 312 -21.83 -0.45 0.36
C PHE A 312 -21.31 -0.17 1.77
N VAL A 313 -21.52 -1.09 2.71
CA VAL A 313 -21.17 -0.91 4.12
C VAL A 313 -20.16 -1.95 4.56
N ARG A 314 -19.04 -1.52 5.14
CA ARG A 314 -18.08 -2.38 5.83
C ARG A 314 -18.17 -2.14 7.33
N ILE A 315 -18.44 -3.20 8.08
CA ILE A 315 -18.53 -3.19 9.53
C ILE A 315 -17.41 -4.08 10.07
N ARG A 316 -16.48 -3.46 10.78
CA ARG A 316 -15.37 -4.15 11.43
C ARG A 316 -15.56 -4.09 12.94
N TRP A 317 -15.20 -5.14 13.63
CA TRP A 317 -15.16 -5.11 15.09
C TRP A 317 -14.09 -6.03 15.63
N GLN A 318 -13.48 -5.63 16.74
CA GLN A 318 -12.51 -6.42 17.47
C GLN A 318 -13.13 -6.88 18.79
N ILE A 319 -13.09 -8.18 19.08
CA ILE A 319 -13.76 -8.76 20.24
C ILE A 319 -12.96 -9.91 20.84
N ASP A 320 -12.94 -10.04 22.16
CA ASP A 320 -12.32 -11.19 22.82
C ASP A 320 -13.07 -12.49 22.50
N GLU A 321 -12.35 -13.62 22.52
CA GLU A 321 -12.93 -14.94 22.26
C GLU A 321 -14.15 -15.26 23.15
N GLU A 322 -14.14 -14.81 24.41
CA GLU A 322 -15.23 -15.00 25.37
C GLU A 322 -16.51 -14.26 24.98
N HIS A 323 -16.38 -13.14 24.28
CA HIS A 323 -17.49 -12.25 23.91
C HIS A 323 -18.02 -12.50 22.49
N LYS A 324 -17.40 -13.41 21.71
CA LYS A 324 -17.79 -13.74 20.33
C LYS A 324 -19.28 -14.09 20.19
N GLN A 325 -19.87 -14.72 21.19
CA GLN A 325 -21.28 -15.15 21.19
C GLN A 325 -22.27 -13.98 21.25
N LEU A 326 -21.80 -12.77 21.63
CA LEU A 326 -22.65 -11.58 21.77
C LEU A 326 -23.04 -10.95 20.43
N VAL A 327 -22.37 -11.32 19.32
CA VAL A 327 -22.59 -10.70 18.02
C VAL A 327 -23.39 -11.63 17.10
N ASP A 328 -24.66 -11.28 16.86
CA ASP A 328 -25.48 -11.96 15.87
C ASP A 328 -25.26 -11.36 14.48
N ARG A 329 -24.38 -12.00 13.70
CA ARG A 329 -24.06 -11.58 12.32
C ARG A 329 -25.29 -11.55 11.41
N LYS A 330 -26.24 -12.47 11.59
CA LYS A 330 -27.44 -12.53 10.76
C LYS A 330 -28.40 -11.39 11.08
N ALA A 331 -28.52 -11.03 12.35
CA ALA A 331 -29.29 -9.87 12.76
C ALA A 331 -28.70 -8.59 12.15
N ILE A 332 -27.37 -8.43 12.18
CA ILE A 332 -26.69 -7.30 11.54
C ILE A 332 -26.96 -7.30 10.03
N GLU A 333 -26.75 -8.42 9.32
CA GLU A 333 -27.02 -8.49 7.89
C GLU A 333 -28.48 -8.14 7.55
N ALA A 334 -29.45 -8.57 8.38
CA ALA A 334 -30.86 -8.25 8.20
C ALA A 334 -31.17 -6.75 8.37
N MET A 335 -30.52 -6.07 9.32
CA MET A 335 -30.66 -4.62 9.51
C MET A 335 -30.27 -3.85 8.25
N PHE A 336 -29.25 -4.32 7.52
CA PHE A 336 -28.73 -3.67 6.32
C PHE A 336 -29.30 -4.24 5.01
N SER A 337 -30.49 -4.85 5.03
CA SER A 337 -31.13 -5.42 3.84
C SER A 337 -31.41 -4.43 2.71
N THR A 338 -31.44 -3.11 3.01
CA THR A 338 -31.60 -2.04 2.01
C THR A 338 -30.27 -1.49 1.49
N ALA A 339 -29.12 -1.93 2.01
CA ALA A 339 -27.79 -1.57 1.51
C ALA A 339 -27.51 -2.27 0.18
N ALA A 340 -26.66 -1.69 -0.65
CA ALA A 340 -26.21 -2.33 -1.90
C ALA A 340 -25.27 -3.52 -1.63
N GLY A 341 -24.56 -3.50 -0.51
CA GLY A 341 -23.73 -4.61 -0.05
C GLY A 341 -23.25 -4.40 1.38
N VAL A 342 -23.02 -5.49 2.10
CA VAL A 342 -22.58 -5.47 3.50
C VAL A 342 -21.41 -6.43 3.66
N LYS A 343 -20.30 -5.93 4.21
CA LYS A 343 -19.11 -6.72 4.53
C LYS A 343 -18.86 -6.69 6.03
N LEU A 344 -18.91 -7.86 6.66
CA LEU A 344 -18.66 -8.04 8.09
C LEU A 344 -17.27 -8.63 8.32
N GLU A 345 -16.39 -7.91 9.01
CA GLU A 345 -15.01 -8.34 9.31
C GLU A 345 -14.79 -8.43 10.83
N PRO A 346 -15.15 -9.56 11.47
CA PRO A 346 -14.84 -9.81 12.87
C PRO A 346 -13.35 -10.13 13.06
N ARG A 347 -12.73 -9.50 14.06
CA ARG A 347 -11.40 -9.87 14.57
C ARG A 347 -11.54 -10.39 15.99
N VAL A 348 -11.31 -11.69 16.18
CA VAL A 348 -11.35 -12.32 17.51
C VAL A 348 -9.95 -12.28 18.11
N LEU A 349 -9.80 -11.59 19.25
CA LEU A 349 -8.56 -11.59 20.01
C LEU A 349 -8.48 -12.89 20.83
N PRO A 350 -7.42 -13.71 20.65
CA PRO A 350 -7.24 -14.89 21.47
C PRO A 350 -6.93 -14.48 22.90
N VAL A 351 -7.67 -15.06 23.85
CA VAL A 351 -7.41 -14.83 25.28
C VAL A 351 -6.22 -15.70 25.69
N MET A 352 -5.01 -15.13 25.71
CA MET A 352 -3.86 -15.81 26.30
C MET A 352 -3.99 -15.87 27.83
N ARG A 353 -4.55 -16.96 28.34
CA ARG A 353 -4.45 -17.26 29.77
C ARG A 353 -3.05 -17.81 30.07
N SER A 354 -2.16 -16.98 30.59
CA SER A 354 -0.90 -17.48 31.16
C SER A 354 -1.21 -18.25 32.45
N ARG A 355 -1.33 -19.57 32.36
CA ARG A 355 -1.54 -20.44 33.53
C ARG A 355 -0.30 -20.56 34.43
N ALA A 356 0.81 -19.94 34.04
CA ALA A 356 2.14 -20.12 34.63
C ALA A 356 2.95 -18.82 34.63
N GLU A 357 2.30 -17.67 34.80
CA GLU A 357 2.98 -16.38 34.81
C GLU A 357 3.98 -16.30 35.97
N GLY A 358 5.23 -15.98 35.65
CA GLY A 358 6.30 -15.83 36.64
C GLY A 358 7.11 -17.09 36.97
N ILE A 359 6.71 -18.29 36.52
CA ILE A 359 7.55 -19.50 36.71
C ILE A 359 8.84 -19.37 35.89
N SER A 360 8.77 -18.96 34.62
CA SER A 360 9.96 -18.86 33.76
C SER A 360 10.99 -17.82 34.25
N THR A 361 10.53 -16.78 34.92
CA THR A 361 11.34 -15.66 35.44
C THR A 361 11.89 -15.88 36.85
N ALA A 362 11.51 -16.97 37.53
CA ALA A 362 12.03 -17.28 38.86
C ALA A 362 13.53 -17.63 38.81
N PRO A 363 14.34 -17.16 39.78
CA PRO A 363 15.82 -17.19 39.70
C PRO A 363 16.45 -18.56 39.98
N SER A 364 15.71 -19.51 40.57
CA SER A 364 16.21 -20.85 40.92
C SER A 364 15.19 -21.94 40.62
N VAL A 365 15.64 -23.18 40.45
CA VAL A 365 14.77 -24.35 40.21
C VAL A 365 13.81 -24.57 41.37
N GLU A 366 14.27 -24.36 42.61
CA GLU A 366 13.43 -24.37 43.80
C GLU A 366 12.32 -23.30 43.74
N ALA A 367 12.66 -22.04 43.40
CA ALA A 367 11.68 -20.97 43.27
C ALA A 367 10.65 -21.24 42.16
N LYS A 368 11.08 -21.90 41.07
CA LYS A 368 10.20 -22.36 39.99
C LYS A 368 9.24 -23.45 40.47
N LEU A 369 9.74 -24.43 41.24
CA LEU A 369 8.96 -25.52 41.77
C LEU A 369 7.94 -25.03 42.80
N THR A 370 8.32 -24.13 43.71
CA THR A 370 7.41 -23.51 44.68
C THR A 370 6.32 -22.72 43.97
N ARG A 371 6.68 -21.91 42.97
CA ARG A 371 5.70 -21.14 42.19
C ARG A 371 4.74 -22.03 41.41
N TRP A 372 5.22 -23.16 40.91
CA TRP A 372 4.36 -24.17 40.30
C TRP A 372 3.40 -24.81 41.31
N CYS A 373 3.88 -25.15 42.51
CA CYS A 373 3.08 -25.74 43.57
C CYS A 373 1.95 -24.79 44.03
N GLU A 374 2.23 -23.49 44.16
CA GLU A 374 1.24 -22.45 44.43
C GLU A 374 0.13 -22.39 43.36
N LEU A 375 0.52 -22.46 42.08
CA LEU A 375 -0.42 -22.39 40.96
C LEU A 375 -1.23 -23.68 40.77
N ALA A 376 -0.69 -24.82 41.22
CA ALA A 376 -1.30 -26.14 41.10
C ALA A 376 -2.06 -26.59 42.36
N ASP A 377 -2.04 -25.80 43.45
CA ASP A 377 -2.59 -26.14 44.77
C ASP A 377 -2.00 -27.44 45.33
N VAL A 378 -0.67 -27.57 45.24
CA VAL A 378 0.10 -28.71 45.74
C VAL A 378 0.99 -28.24 46.89
N ASP A 379 1.14 -29.06 47.94
CA ASP A 379 2.06 -28.76 49.04
C ASP A 379 3.51 -28.75 48.54
N ALA A 380 4.17 -27.59 48.63
CA ALA A 380 5.51 -27.38 48.11
C ALA A 380 6.59 -28.03 48.98
N VAL A 381 6.37 -28.11 50.30
CA VAL A 381 7.41 -28.50 51.27
C VAL A 381 7.99 -29.89 50.97
N PRO A 382 7.19 -30.95 50.76
CA PRO A 382 7.73 -32.29 50.49
C PRO A 382 8.46 -32.38 49.14
N LEU A 383 8.12 -31.53 48.17
CA LEU A 383 8.71 -31.55 46.84
C LEU A 383 10.03 -30.79 46.79
N VAL A 384 10.12 -29.66 47.49
CA VAL A 384 11.36 -28.90 47.67
C VAL A 384 12.39 -29.73 48.43
N ASP A 385 11.99 -30.42 49.50
CA ASP A 385 12.88 -31.31 50.25
C ASP A 385 13.47 -32.43 49.37
N ARG A 386 12.65 -32.98 48.45
CA ARG A 386 13.10 -34.01 47.51
C ARG A 386 14.01 -33.45 46.43
N LEU A 387 13.75 -32.23 45.96
CA LEU A 387 14.63 -31.55 45.02
C LEU A 387 16.01 -31.31 45.66
N GLN A 388 16.08 -30.83 46.89
CA GLN A 388 17.35 -30.63 47.60
C GLN A 388 18.10 -31.95 47.82
N GLN A 389 17.38 -33.03 48.14
CA GLN A 389 17.96 -34.38 48.22
C GLN A 389 18.53 -34.85 46.87
N LEU A 390 17.86 -34.56 45.75
CA LEU A 390 18.34 -34.91 44.41
C LEU A 390 19.54 -34.06 43.97
N GLU A 391 19.61 -32.79 44.38
CA GLU A 391 20.72 -31.88 44.03
C GLU A 391 22.00 -32.18 44.82
N THR A 392 21.87 -32.69 46.05
CA THR A 392 23.02 -32.89 46.96
C THR A 392 23.36 -34.35 47.24
N GLY A 393 22.44 -35.27 46.98
CA GLY A 393 22.58 -36.69 47.32
C GLY A 393 23.21 -37.53 46.20
N ASP A 394 23.92 -38.58 46.60
CA ASP A 394 24.42 -39.61 45.68
C ASP A 394 23.25 -40.50 45.18
N PRO A 395 23.12 -40.75 43.86
CA PRO A 395 22.00 -41.49 43.28
C PRO A 395 21.80 -42.90 43.85
N GLU A 396 22.90 -43.60 44.16
CA GLU A 396 22.87 -44.99 44.62
C GLU A 396 22.38 -45.06 46.08
N SER A 397 22.84 -44.13 46.92
CA SER A 397 22.38 -43.93 48.30
C SER A 397 20.90 -43.52 48.38
N LEU A 398 20.45 -42.61 47.52
CA LEU A 398 19.05 -42.19 47.45
C LEU A 398 18.13 -43.35 47.03
N ALA A 399 18.51 -44.11 46.02
CA ALA A 399 17.76 -45.28 45.57
C ALA A 399 17.67 -46.34 46.69
N GLN A 400 18.77 -46.60 47.39
CA GLN A 400 18.81 -47.54 48.51
C GLN A 400 17.94 -47.10 49.69
N SER A 401 17.94 -45.80 50.02
CA SER A 401 17.07 -45.19 51.04
C SER A 401 15.57 -45.31 50.69
N ILE A 402 15.20 -45.08 49.43
CA ILE A 402 13.82 -45.23 48.95
C ILE A 402 13.40 -46.71 49.02
N LEU A 403 14.25 -47.63 48.57
CA LEU A 403 13.99 -49.07 48.63
C LEU A 403 13.88 -49.59 50.06
N ALA A 404 14.72 -49.10 50.98
CA ALA A 404 14.65 -49.43 52.41
C ALA A 404 13.35 -48.93 53.05
N ARG A 405 12.91 -47.71 52.70
CA ARG A 405 11.63 -47.15 53.19
C ARG A 405 10.41 -47.91 52.65
N LEU A 406 10.47 -48.38 51.41
CA LEU A 406 9.43 -49.23 50.81
C LEU A 406 9.42 -50.65 51.40
N ALA A 407 10.56 -51.12 51.92
CA ALA A 407 10.69 -52.44 52.56
C ALA A 407 10.28 -52.47 54.05
N GLY A 408 10.01 -51.32 54.67
CA GLY A 408 9.37 -51.23 55.99
C GLY A 408 10.27 -51.52 57.19
N ILE A 409 11.37 -50.78 57.37
CA ILE A 409 12.16 -50.81 58.61
C ILE A 409 12.12 -49.41 59.27
N ASP A 410 11.27 -49.26 60.27
CA ASP A 410 11.35 -48.19 61.29
C ASP A 410 11.94 -48.80 62.57
N GLU A 411 12.99 -48.19 63.13
CA GLU A 411 13.41 -48.39 64.53
C GLU A 411 13.82 -47.02 65.13
N PRO A 412 13.31 -46.63 66.31
CA PRO A 412 13.59 -45.32 66.93
C PRO A 412 14.57 -45.41 68.10
N ALA A 413 15.54 -44.49 68.17
CA ALA A 413 16.29 -44.05 69.37
C ALA A 413 17.22 -42.90 68.93
N GLY A 414 17.53 -41.84 69.66
CA GLY A 414 17.42 -41.54 71.08
C GLY A 414 18.46 -40.45 71.34
N ASP A 415 18.01 -39.40 72.01
CA ASP A 415 18.70 -38.20 72.53
C ASP A 415 20.21 -38.30 72.85
N GLN A 416 20.99 -37.25 72.50
CA GLN A 416 22.11 -36.72 73.31
C GLN A 416 22.75 -35.42 72.75
N THR A 417 22.37 -34.29 73.37
CA THR A 417 23.19 -33.19 73.94
C THR A 417 24.55 -32.77 73.33
N GLY A 418 24.67 -31.46 73.05
CA GLY A 418 25.90 -30.65 73.25
C GLY A 418 26.08 -29.45 72.29
N PRO A 419 26.13 -28.19 72.76
CA PRO A 419 26.57 -27.02 71.97
C PRO A 419 27.99 -26.59 72.38
N PRO A 420 28.52 -25.45 71.90
CA PRO A 420 28.74 -24.94 70.53
C PRO A 420 30.25 -24.64 70.32
N GLU A 421 30.73 -24.33 69.10
CA GLU A 421 31.92 -23.45 69.00
C GLU A 421 32.11 -22.73 67.66
N VAL A 422 32.80 -21.60 67.78
CA VAL A 422 32.89 -20.39 66.97
C VAL A 422 34.12 -20.43 66.05
N ALA A 423 34.03 -19.84 64.85
CA ALA A 423 35.04 -18.98 64.18
C ALA A 423 34.65 -18.84 62.68
N SER A 424 34.27 -17.66 62.15
CA SER A 424 35.15 -16.54 61.72
C SER A 424 36.26 -17.03 60.76
N VAL A 425 36.57 -16.45 59.59
CA VAL A 425 36.76 -15.05 59.18
C VAL A 425 36.95 -14.99 57.63
N VAL A 426 36.82 -13.78 57.05
CA VAL A 426 37.43 -13.21 55.81
C VAL A 426 36.86 -13.70 54.46
N SER A 427 36.10 -12.90 53.71
CA SER A 427 36.42 -11.67 52.95
C SER A 427 37.04 -11.88 51.56
N LEU A 428 36.37 -11.23 50.59
CA LEU A 428 36.89 -10.59 49.37
C LEU A 428 37.60 -11.46 48.34
N THR A 429 36.98 -11.59 47.17
CA THR A 429 37.57 -10.99 45.96
C THR A 429 36.54 -10.81 44.84
N THR A 430 36.46 -9.56 44.40
CA THR A 430 35.91 -9.10 43.13
C THR A 430 36.62 -9.80 41.98
N THR A 431 35.87 -10.26 40.99
CA THR A 431 36.41 -10.50 39.66
C THR A 431 35.40 -10.01 38.63
N THR A 432 35.74 -8.88 38.02
CA THR A 432 35.18 -8.40 36.76
C THR A 432 35.60 -9.35 35.65
N THR A 433 34.64 -9.92 34.94
CA THR A 433 34.85 -10.51 33.62
C THR A 433 33.81 -9.95 32.65
N SER A 434 34.36 -9.32 31.62
CA SER A 434 33.70 -8.82 30.43
C SER A 434 33.35 -9.95 29.46
N GLY A 435 32.13 -9.94 28.95
CA GLY A 435 31.66 -10.62 27.74
C GLY A 435 30.23 -10.14 27.48
N SER A 436 29.99 -9.22 26.55
CA SER A 436 29.79 -9.50 25.12
C SER A 436 28.81 -10.65 24.91
N ASP A 437 27.52 -10.34 24.87
CA ASP A 437 26.60 -10.92 23.88
C ASP A 437 25.42 -9.97 23.64
N ALA A 438 25.26 -9.60 22.38
CA ALA A 438 24.15 -8.81 21.88
C ALA A 438 22.86 -9.66 21.92
N PRO A 439 21.69 -9.08 22.22
CA PRO A 439 20.44 -9.80 22.05
C PRO A 439 20.18 -10.00 20.55
N ALA A 440 19.96 -11.26 20.17
CA ALA A 440 19.44 -11.63 18.87
C ALA A 440 18.12 -10.91 18.59
N ASP A 441 17.97 -10.47 17.34
CA ASP A 441 16.79 -9.88 16.72
C ASP A 441 15.48 -10.42 17.33
N ALA A 442 14.82 -9.55 18.10
CA ALA A 442 13.39 -9.68 18.32
C ALA A 442 12.74 -9.32 16.99
N GLY A 443 12.41 -10.36 16.20
CA GLY A 443 11.71 -10.22 14.94
C GLY A 443 10.54 -9.25 15.07
N GLU A 444 10.58 -8.21 14.26
CA GLU A 444 9.50 -7.26 14.12
C GLU A 444 8.19 -8.01 13.81
N PRO A 445 7.06 -7.60 14.40
CA PRO A 445 5.80 -8.29 14.19
C PRO A 445 5.34 -8.13 12.72
N SER A 446 5.14 -9.26 12.03
CA SER A 446 4.90 -9.37 10.58
C SER A 446 3.54 -8.84 10.06
N TRP A 447 2.95 -7.85 10.73
CA TRP A 447 1.72 -7.17 10.26
C TRP A 447 1.99 -5.73 9.78
N LEU A 448 3.26 -5.29 9.81
CA LEU A 448 3.72 -4.07 9.13
C LEU A 448 4.13 -4.30 7.67
N THR A 449 4.07 -5.55 7.20
CA THR A 449 4.50 -5.99 5.87
C THR A 449 3.36 -6.45 4.96
N ASP A 450 2.10 -6.28 5.38
CA ASP A 450 1.01 -6.32 4.41
C ASP A 450 1.12 -5.04 3.59
N ASP A 451 1.78 -5.22 2.44
CA ASP A 451 2.03 -4.24 1.40
C ASP A 451 0.73 -3.50 1.09
N LEU A 452 0.58 -2.33 1.71
CA LEU A 452 -0.53 -1.40 1.53
C LEU A 452 -0.57 -0.81 0.11
N PHE A 453 0.34 -1.24 -0.78
CA PHE A 453 0.46 -0.85 -2.18
C PHE A 453 0.47 -2.07 -3.13
N ALA A 454 0.18 -3.27 -2.65
CA ALA A 454 -0.19 -4.40 -3.48
C ALA A 454 -1.73 -4.48 -3.61
N ALA A 455 -2.30 -3.48 -4.26
CA ALA A 455 -3.65 -3.55 -4.80
C ALA A 455 -3.64 -2.96 -6.18
#